data_AF-A0AB37TR90-F1
#
_entry.id   AF-A0AB37TR90-F1
#
_cell.length_a   1.000
_cell.length_b   1.000
_cell.length_c   1.000
_cell.angle_alpha   90.00
_cell.angle_beta   90.00
_cell.angle_gamma   90.00
#
_symmetry.space_group_name_H-M   'P 1'
#
loop_
_entity.id
_entity.type
_entity.pdbx_description
1 polymer ?
#
loop_
_entity_poly.entity_id
_entity_poly.type
_entity_poly.pdbx_seq_one_letter_code
_entity_poly.pdbx_strand_id
1 'polypeptide(L)'
;MAPPAATPPAPPVQRAPGRTIGALAAAASATVADALGRLRPHASPQGPAPSPAAPPPYQPPPSYSAATSPLGGRPPHAPPVPETDPPPAYSAVPAGGFDPRELTDFQLDELVHRIIGRVTRLVRTELRMDRERVGRLRDPRA
;
A
#
# COMPACT_ATOMS: atom_id res chain seq x y z
N MET A 1 -71.32 3.69 21.59
CA MET A 1 -70.13 4.00 20.77
C MET A 1 -68.93 4.02 21.73
N ALA A 2 -68.05 3.03 21.67
CA ALA A 2 -66.86 2.89 22.53
C ALA A 2 -65.59 2.93 21.67
N PRO A 3 -64.47 3.50 22.15
CA PRO A 3 -63.27 3.71 21.33
C PRO A 3 -62.42 2.43 21.17
N PRO A 4 -61.60 2.33 20.10
CA PRO A 4 -60.75 1.16 19.85
C PRO A 4 -59.51 1.13 20.75
N ALA A 5 -59.09 -0.08 21.12
CA ALA A 5 -57.93 -0.36 21.96
C ALA A 5 -56.59 -0.02 21.25
N ALA A 6 -55.66 0.57 22.00
CA ALA A 6 -54.34 0.97 21.53
C ALA A 6 -53.35 -0.21 21.49
N THR A 7 -52.64 -0.33 20.36
CA THR A 7 -51.55 -1.30 20.14
C THR A 7 -50.27 -0.89 20.88
N PRO A 8 -49.52 -1.81 21.52
CA PRO A 8 -48.25 -1.47 22.18
C PRO A 8 -47.11 -1.23 21.17
N PRO A 9 -46.15 -0.32 21.48
CA PRO A 9 -45.01 -0.05 20.60
C PRO A 9 -43.95 -1.18 20.62
N ALA A 10 -43.33 -1.42 19.46
CA ALA A 10 -42.25 -2.38 19.27
C ALA A 10 -40.96 -1.98 20.02
N PRO A 11 -40.11 -2.94 20.43
CA PRO A 11 -38.89 -2.65 21.19
C PRO A 11 -37.85 -1.89 20.33
N PRO A 12 -37.04 -1.01 20.94
CA PRO A 12 -36.01 -0.28 20.22
C PRO A 12 -34.90 -1.22 19.74
N VAL A 13 -34.65 -1.21 18.43
CA VAL A 13 -33.49 -1.90 17.84
C VAL A 13 -32.25 -1.05 18.10
N GLN A 14 -31.46 -1.44 19.10
CA GLN A 14 -30.20 -0.78 19.43
C GLN A 14 -29.14 -1.17 18.37
N ARG A 15 -28.87 -0.30 17.39
CA ARG A 15 -27.68 -0.42 16.53
C ARG A 15 -26.49 0.21 17.24
N ALA A 16 -25.50 -0.60 17.59
CA ALA A 16 -24.18 -0.14 17.99
C ALA A 16 -23.23 -0.18 16.78
N PRO A 17 -22.98 0.93 16.07
CA PRO A 17 -21.96 0.94 15.02
C PRO A 17 -20.60 1.20 15.67
N GLY A 18 -19.64 0.31 15.47
CA GLY A 18 -18.21 0.67 15.60
C GLY A 18 -17.37 -0.18 16.55
N ARG A 19 -17.96 -0.88 17.53
CA ARG A 19 -17.15 -1.70 18.47
C ARG A 19 -16.72 -3.05 17.90
N THR A 20 -17.59 -3.70 17.13
CA THR A 20 -17.33 -5.02 16.54
C THR A 20 -16.35 -4.95 15.37
N ILE A 21 -16.43 -3.89 14.56
CA ILE A 21 -15.51 -3.66 13.43
C ILE A 21 -14.10 -3.36 13.94
N GLY A 22 -13.97 -2.54 15.00
CA GLY A 22 -12.67 -2.25 15.60
C GLY A 22 -12.00 -3.49 16.20
N ALA A 23 -12.77 -4.34 16.89
CA ALA A 23 -12.27 -5.59 17.45
C ALA A 23 -11.82 -6.58 16.35
N LEU A 24 -12.60 -6.71 15.27
CA LEU A 24 -12.25 -7.54 14.12
C LEU A 24 -10.99 -7.02 13.41
N ALA A 25 -10.89 -5.71 13.19
CA ALA A 25 -9.73 -5.08 12.58
C ALA A 25 -8.46 -5.23 13.43
N ALA A 26 -8.59 -5.15 14.76
CA ALA A 26 -7.49 -5.39 15.69
C ALA A 26 -7.04 -6.86 15.66
N ALA A 27 -7.99 -7.82 15.63
CA ALA A 27 -7.68 -9.24 15.54
C ALA A 27 -6.97 -9.58 14.22
N ALA A 28 -7.45 -9.06 13.09
CA ALA A 28 -6.82 -9.24 11.79
C ALA A 28 -5.41 -8.64 11.76
N SER A 29 -5.23 -7.45 12.35
CA SER A 29 -3.92 -6.77 12.42
C SER A 29 -2.92 -7.55 13.28
N ALA A 30 -3.38 -8.16 14.39
CA ALA A 30 -2.56 -9.02 15.24
C ALA A 30 -2.09 -10.28 14.50
N THR A 31 -2.97 -10.94 13.73
CA THR A 31 -2.61 -12.12 12.92
C THR A 31 -1.58 -11.77 11.83
N VAL A 32 -1.72 -10.61 11.18
CA VAL A 32 -0.74 -10.14 10.19
C VAL A 32 0.60 -9.84 10.83
N ALA A 33 0.62 -9.18 11.99
CA ALA A 33 1.86 -8.88 12.71
C ALA A 33 2.60 -10.17 13.14
N ASP A 34 1.87 -11.18 13.61
CA ASP A 34 2.42 -12.49 13.96
C ASP A 34 2.99 -13.22 12.72
N ALA A 35 2.24 -13.26 11.62
CA ALA A 35 2.70 -13.88 10.37
C ALA A 35 3.98 -13.20 9.83
N LEU A 36 4.04 -11.87 9.85
CA LEU A 36 5.22 -11.11 9.44
C LEU A 36 6.40 -11.27 10.42
N GLY A 37 6.12 -11.42 11.71
CA GLY A 37 7.12 -11.72 12.73
C GLY A 37 7.78 -13.08 12.50
N ARG A 38 7.00 -14.10 12.13
CA ARG A 38 7.51 -15.45 11.80
C ARG A 38 8.34 -15.49 10.51
N LEU A 39 8.02 -14.62 9.55
CA LEU A 39 8.77 -14.48 8.30
C LEU A 39 10.07 -13.68 8.47
N ARG A 40 10.28 -13.03 9.63
CA ARG A 40 11.49 -12.26 9.91
C ARG A 40 12.62 -13.23 10.28
N PRO A 41 13.73 -13.29 9.52
CA PRO A 41 14.90 -14.05 9.93
C PRO A 41 15.36 -13.55 11.30
N HIS A 42 15.66 -14.48 12.22
CA HIS A 42 16.18 -14.14 13.54
C HIS A 42 17.49 -13.35 13.39
N ALA A 43 17.41 -12.03 13.58
CA ALA A 43 18.59 -11.23 13.81
C ALA A 43 19.13 -11.59 15.20
N SER A 44 20.27 -12.28 15.24
CA SER A 44 21.01 -12.51 16.49
C SER A 44 21.19 -11.19 17.24
N PRO A 45 21.11 -11.17 18.58
CA PRO A 45 21.44 -9.98 19.35
C PRO A 45 22.94 -9.71 19.20
N GLN A 46 23.30 -8.84 18.25
CA GLN A 46 24.60 -8.20 18.24
C GLN A 46 24.65 -7.31 19.49
N GLY A 47 25.62 -7.59 20.37
CA GLY A 47 25.94 -6.75 21.52
C GLY A 47 26.23 -5.29 21.10
N PRO A 48 26.41 -4.37 22.06
CA PRO A 48 26.58 -2.95 21.76
C PRO A 48 27.73 -2.76 20.77
N ALA A 49 27.37 -2.36 19.55
CA ALA A 49 28.33 -1.98 18.53
C ALA A 49 29.08 -0.72 19.00
N PRO A 50 30.40 -0.61 18.76
CA PRO A 50 31.10 0.65 18.99
C PRO A 50 30.46 1.75 18.15
N SER A 51 30.20 2.90 18.77
CA SER A 51 29.64 4.09 18.09
C SER A 51 30.43 4.39 16.82
N PRO A 52 29.77 4.48 15.65
CA PRO A 52 30.44 4.95 14.45
C PRO A 52 30.86 6.41 14.67
N ALA A 53 32.14 6.69 14.46
CA ALA A 53 32.67 8.04 14.42
C ALA A 53 31.87 8.89 13.42
N ALA A 54 31.64 10.16 13.76
CA ALA A 54 30.88 11.08 12.92
C ALA A 54 31.47 11.13 11.49
N PRO A 55 30.62 11.11 10.44
CA PRO A 55 31.11 11.21 9.07
C PRO A 55 31.78 12.58 8.84
N PRO A 56 32.79 12.65 7.96
CA PRO A 56 33.39 13.93 7.61
C PRO A 56 32.36 14.86 6.95
N PRO A 57 32.55 16.19 7.03
CA PRO A 57 31.66 17.15 6.39
C PRO A 57 31.60 16.90 4.88
N TYR A 58 30.38 16.91 4.34
CA TYR A 58 30.11 16.64 2.93
C TYR A 58 30.73 17.73 2.05
N GLN A 59 31.65 17.34 1.17
CA GLN A 59 32.16 18.21 0.12
C GLN A 59 31.37 17.95 -1.17
N PRO A 60 30.73 18.97 -1.77
CA PRO A 60 29.99 18.78 -3.01
C PRO A 60 30.96 18.41 -4.15
N PRO A 61 30.55 17.50 -5.06
CA PRO A 61 31.36 17.16 -6.23
C PRO A 61 31.54 18.38 -7.15
N PRO A 62 32.65 18.46 -7.90
CA PRO A 62 32.86 19.53 -8.87
C PRO A 62 31.78 19.48 -9.96
N SER A 63 31.25 20.67 -10.29
CA SER A 63 30.31 20.86 -11.38
C SER A 63 30.92 20.36 -12.69
N TYR A 64 30.35 19.30 -13.28
CA TYR A 64 30.73 18.86 -14.61
C TYR A 64 30.31 19.92 -15.63
N SER A 65 31.27 20.69 -16.13
CA SER A 65 31.10 21.47 -17.36
C SER A 65 30.77 20.49 -18.49
N ALA A 66 29.67 20.75 -19.20
CA ALA A 66 29.19 19.92 -20.29
C ALA A 66 30.26 19.80 -21.40
N ALA A 67 30.99 18.69 -21.40
CA ALA A 67 31.79 18.27 -22.53
C ALA A 67 30.85 17.77 -23.62
N THR A 68 30.68 18.56 -24.68
CA THR A 68 30.11 18.11 -25.94
C THR A 68 31.01 17.02 -26.53
N SER A 69 30.54 15.78 -26.55
CA SER A 69 31.14 14.68 -27.33
C SER A 69 30.13 14.13 -28.34
N PRO A 70 30.62 13.65 -29.50
CA PRO A 70 29.87 13.70 -30.75
C PRO A 70 29.00 12.45 -31.00
N LEU A 71 27.85 12.71 -31.63
CA LEU A 71 27.09 11.86 -32.56
C LEU A 71 27.18 10.32 -32.36
N GLY A 72 26.65 9.83 -31.24
CA GLY A 72 26.15 8.46 -31.12
C GLY A 72 24.63 8.51 -31.10
N GLY A 73 23.98 8.02 -32.16
CA GLY A 73 22.54 8.13 -32.39
C GLY A 73 21.70 7.67 -31.20
N ARG A 74 21.18 8.62 -30.43
CA ARG A 74 20.10 8.40 -29.47
C ARG A 74 18.83 8.17 -30.30
N PRO A 75 18.09 7.05 -30.17
CA PRO A 75 16.76 6.97 -30.76
C PRO A 75 15.96 8.16 -30.19
N PRO A 76 15.16 8.87 -31.02
CA PRO A 76 14.38 9.99 -30.52
C PRO A 76 13.58 9.51 -29.32
N HIS A 77 13.71 10.22 -28.19
CA HIS A 77 12.83 10.00 -27.06
C HIS A 77 11.42 10.15 -27.59
N ALA A 78 10.69 9.04 -27.68
CA ALA A 78 9.25 9.10 -27.84
C ALA A 78 8.73 10.02 -26.73
N PRO A 79 7.82 10.96 -27.05
CA PRO A 79 7.16 11.74 -26.01
C PRO A 79 6.56 10.77 -25.00
N PRO A 80 6.50 11.13 -23.69
CA PRO A 80 5.79 10.33 -22.72
C PRO A 80 4.39 10.12 -23.28
N VAL A 81 4.06 8.87 -23.60
CA VAL A 81 2.71 8.50 -24.00
C VAL A 81 1.83 8.96 -22.85
N PRO A 82 0.84 9.83 -23.06
CA PRO A 82 -0.06 10.18 -21.97
C PRO A 82 -0.64 8.85 -21.48
N GLU A 83 -0.46 8.54 -20.18
CA GLU A 83 -1.07 7.39 -19.50
C GLU A 83 -2.59 7.60 -19.41
N THR A 84 -3.24 7.82 -20.55
CA THR A 84 -4.68 7.91 -20.75
C THR A 84 -5.20 6.66 -21.43
N ASP A 85 -4.36 5.63 -21.60
CA ASP A 85 -4.91 4.31 -21.83
C ASP A 85 -5.59 3.89 -20.53
N PRO A 86 -6.92 3.64 -20.57
CA PRO A 86 -7.60 3.13 -19.40
C PRO A 86 -6.88 1.85 -18.95
N PRO A 87 -6.79 1.61 -17.63
CA PRO A 87 -6.21 0.37 -17.14
C PRO A 87 -6.90 -0.80 -17.87
N PRO A 88 -6.15 -1.84 -18.25
CA PRO A 88 -6.70 -2.94 -19.01
C PRO A 88 -7.96 -3.44 -18.31
N ALA A 89 -9.06 -3.52 -19.08
CA ALA A 89 -10.34 -3.93 -18.55
C ALA A 89 -10.19 -5.27 -17.84
N TYR A 90 -10.74 -5.38 -16.63
CA TYR A 90 -10.70 -6.62 -15.88
C TYR A 90 -11.46 -7.69 -16.65
N SER A 91 -10.74 -8.69 -17.15
CA SER A 91 -11.34 -9.92 -17.64
C SER A 91 -11.42 -10.89 -16.48
N ALA A 92 -12.63 -11.29 -16.10
CA ALA A 92 -12.81 -12.31 -15.09
C ALA A 92 -12.16 -13.62 -15.55
N VAL A 93 -11.43 -14.27 -14.64
CA VAL A 93 -10.94 -15.62 -14.86
C VAL A 93 -12.15 -16.56 -14.75
N PRO A 94 -12.38 -17.48 -15.72
CA PRO A 94 -13.43 -18.48 -15.62
C PRO A 94 -13.36 -19.27 -14.31
N ALA A 95 -14.50 -19.73 -13.79
CA ALA A 95 -14.51 -20.58 -12.61
C ALA A 95 -13.68 -21.85 -12.88
N GLY A 96 -12.70 -22.14 -12.01
CA GLY A 96 -11.74 -23.23 -12.20
C GLY A 96 -10.59 -22.95 -13.18
N GLY A 97 -10.50 -21.74 -13.76
CA GLY A 97 -9.44 -21.36 -14.70
C GLY A 97 -8.09 -21.00 -14.06
N PHE A 98 -8.01 -20.99 -12.74
CA PHE A 98 -6.77 -20.75 -11.99
C PHE A 98 -6.83 -21.52 -10.67
N ASP A 99 -5.96 -22.52 -10.51
CA ASP A 99 -5.73 -23.18 -9.22
C ASP A 99 -4.40 -22.71 -8.63
N PRO A 100 -4.40 -21.95 -7.51
CA PRO A 100 -3.16 -21.54 -6.86
C PRO A 100 -2.33 -22.70 -6.32
N ARG A 101 -2.94 -23.88 -6.11
CA ARG A 101 -2.23 -25.06 -5.59
C ARG A 101 -1.37 -25.77 -6.63
N GLU A 102 -1.63 -25.51 -7.92
CA GLU A 102 -0.88 -26.11 -9.03
C GLU A 102 0.37 -25.29 -9.41
N LEU A 103 0.57 -24.13 -8.78
CA LEU A 103 1.74 -23.27 -9.04
C LEU A 103 3.02 -23.92 -8.52
N THR A 104 4.08 -23.84 -9.31
CA THR A 104 5.43 -24.18 -8.83
C THR A 104 5.93 -23.10 -7.85
N ASP A 105 6.87 -23.45 -6.97
CA ASP A 105 7.43 -22.51 -5.99
C ASP A 105 7.97 -21.23 -6.66
N PHE A 106 8.64 -21.37 -7.80
CA PHE A 106 9.14 -20.22 -8.58
C PHE A 106 7.99 -19.35 -9.13
N GLN A 107 6.90 -19.95 -9.62
CA GLN A 107 5.75 -19.19 -10.12
C GLN A 107 5.02 -18.47 -8.98
N LEU A 108 4.96 -19.10 -7.81
CA LEU A 108 4.42 -18.48 -6.61
C LEU A 108 5.28 -17.28 -6.19
N ASP A 109 6.60 -17.44 -6.15
CA ASP A 109 7.54 -16.36 -5.82
C ASP A 109 7.44 -15.18 -6.78
N GLU A 110 7.40 -15.45 -8.09
CA GLU A 110 7.23 -14.43 -9.12
C GLU A 110 5.87 -13.72 -9.01
N LEU A 111 4.80 -14.48 -8.75
CA LEU A 111 3.46 -13.93 -8.54
C LEU A 111 3.44 -13.01 -7.32
N VAL A 112 4.00 -13.47 -6.19
CA VAL A 112 4.09 -12.72 -4.94
C VAL A 112 4.92 -11.45 -5.16
N HIS A 113 6.07 -11.55 -5.82
CA HIS A 113 6.93 -10.41 -6.14
C HIS A 113 6.17 -9.34 -6.96
N ARG A 114 5.45 -9.78 -7.99
CA ARG A 114 4.62 -8.91 -8.84
C ARG A 114 3.48 -8.25 -8.07
N ILE A 115 2.78 -9.00 -7.23
CA ILE A 115 1.65 -8.49 -6.44
C ILE A 115 2.14 -7.47 -5.42
N ILE A 116 3.18 -7.77 -4.65
CA ILE A 116 3.73 -6.86 -3.63
C ILE A 116 4.19 -5.55 -4.28
N GLY A 117 4.90 -5.63 -5.41
CA GLY A 117 5.33 -4.43 -6.14
C GLY A 117 4.15 -3.54 -6.55
N ARG A 118 3.09 -4.13 -7.11
CA ARG A 118 1.91 -3.38 -7.55
C ARG A 118 1.10 -2.81 -6.38
N VAL A 119 0.80 -3.63 -5.37
CA VAL A 119 -0.01 -3.21 -4.20
C VAL A 119 0.70 -2.11 -3.43
N THR A 120 2.01 -2.24 -3.19
CA THR A 120 2.75 -1.21 -2.45
C THR A 120 2.84 0.11 -3.21
N ARG A 121 2.89 0.09 -4.55
CA ARG A 121 2.82 1.32 -5.35
C ARG A 121 1.46 2.01 -5.17
N LEU A 122 0.35 1.28 -5.27
CA LEU A 122 -1.00 1.82 -5.06
C LEU A 122 -1.18 2.38 -3.64
N VAL A 123 -0.75 1.65 -2.62
CA VAL A 123 -0.82 2.12 -1.23
C VAL A 123 0.02 3.38 -1.05
N ARG A 124 1.23 3.45 -1.62
CA ARG A 124 2.06 4.67 -1.57
C ARG A 124 1.39 5.86 -2.24
N THR A 125 0.73 5.68 -3.38
CA THR A 125 0.04 6.78 -4.06
C THR A 125 -1.18 7.24 -3.27
N GLU A 126 -1.99 6.31 -2.75
CA GLU A 126 -3.14 6.65 -1.91
C GLU A 126 -2.71 7.40 -0.65
N LEU A 127 -1.67 6.94 0.05
CA LEU A 127 -1.16 7.62 1.25
C LEU A 127 -0.54 8.99 0.94
N ARG A 128 0.07 9.17 -0.24
CA ARG A 128 0.56 10.50 -0.67
C ARG A 128 -0.61 11.45 -0.86
N MET A 129 -1.64 11.04 -1.60
CA MET A 129 -2.86 11.84 -1.80
C MET A 129 -3.58 12.10 -0.48
N ASP A 130 -3.61 11.11 0.41
CA ASP A 130 -4.25 11.25 1.71
C ASP A 130 -3.53 12.27 2.59
N ARG A 131 -2.18 12.30 2.58
CA ARG A 131 -1.42 13.34 3.28
C ARG A 131 -1.70 14.74 2.76
N GLU A 132 -1.78 14.92 1.44
CA GLU A 132 -2.12 16.21 0.84
C GLU A 132 -3.54 16.66 1.25
N ARG A 133 -4.48 15.72 1.26
CA ARG A 133 -5.87 15.95 1.65
C ARG A 133 -6.02 16.28 3.14
N VAL A 134 -5.42 15.48 4.00
CA VAL A 134 -5.41 15.70 5.45
C VAL A 134 -4.68 17.00 5.79
N GLY A 135 -3.62 17.35 5.06
CA GLY A 135 -2.91 18.63 5.21
C GLY A 135 -3.82 19.83 4.95
N ARG A 136 -4.58 19.83 3.85
CA ARG A 136 -5.58 20.88 3.57
C ARG A 136 -6.69 20.93 4.62
N LEU A 137 -7.21 19.77 5.04
CA LEU A 137 -8.27 19.71 6.04
C LEU A 137 -7.80 20.23 7.42
N ARG A 138 -6.51 20.12 7.71
CA ARG A 138 -5.89 20.58 8.96
C ARG A 138 -5.38 22.01 8.90
N ASP A 139 -5.33 22.63 7.72
CA ASP A 139 -4.88 24.00 7.55
C ASP A 139 -6.08 24.96 7.58
N PRO A 140 -6.26 25.75 8.66
CA PRO A 140 -7.35 26.72 8.75
C PRO A 140 -7.17 27.93 7.81
N ARG A 141 -6.04 28.00 7.09
CA ARG A 141 -5.72 29.05 6.11
C ARG A 141 -5.83 28.57 4.66
N ALA A 142 -6.01 27.27 4.42
CA ALA A 142 -6.07 26.66 3.09
C ALA A 142 -7.40 26.91 2.37
#